data_AF-A0A7C1HZI5-F1
#
_entry.id   AF-A0A7C1HZI5-F1
#
_cell.length_a   1.000
_cell.length_b   1.000
_cell.length_c   1.000
_cell.angle_alpha   90.00
_cell.angle_beta   90.00
_cell.angle_gamma   90.00
#
_symmetry.space_group_name_H-M   'P 1'
#
loop_
_entity.id
_entity.type
_entity.pdbx_description
1 polymer ?
#
loop_
_entity_poly.entity_id
_entity_poly.type
_entity_poly.pdbx_seq_one_letter_code
_entity_poly.pdbx_strand_id
1 'polypeptide(L)'
;MSIFLISATCSYGADLQGLLEERTVTLYPEGQLLGNMVIGARGKMQFIYVDGTLAKAVREDHSVPEWLSWHAKHWGTDPVKGKTLFILKYEAYKPWDFQMTDVSVGGRAVEAGDILTRKAFVIE
;
A
#
# COMPACT_ATOMS: atom_id res chain seq x y z
N MET A 1 4.90 -21.70 44.89
CA MET A 1 3.96 -21.47 43.77
C MET A 1 4.44 -20.25 43.03
N SER A 2 5.23 -20.44 41.96
CA SER A 2 5.85 -19.34 41.22
C SER A 2 4.88 -18.85 40.15
N ILE A 3 4.45 -17.60 40.25
CA ILE A 3 3.63 -16.93 39.24
C ILE A 3 4.59 -16.38 38.18
N PHE A 4 4.54 -16.92 36.97
CA PHE A 4 5.17 -16.32 35.80
C PHE A 4 4.22 -15.28 35.20
N LEU A 5 4.58 -14.00 35.34
CA LEU A 5 3.96 -12.90 34.60
C LEU A 5 4.57 -12.87 33.19
N ILE A 6 3.84 -13.42 32.22
CA ILE A 6 4.16 -13.24 30.80
C ILE A 6 3.62 -11.88 30.39
N SER A 7 4.50 -10.87 30.37
CA SER A 7 4.18 -9.62 29.67
C SER A 7 4.35 -9.85 28.17
N ALA A 8 3.23 -9.93 27.45
CA ALA A 8 3.23 -9.82 26.01
C ALA A 8 3.56 -8.37 25.65
N THR A 9 4.83 -8.08 25.38
CA THR A 9 5.20 -6.83 24.71
C THR A 9 4.78 -6.98 23.25
N CYS A 10 3.59 -6.48 22.89
CA CYS A 10 3.27 -6.25 21.48
C CYS A 10 4.27 -5.20 20.98
N SER A 11 5.28 -5.66 20.25
CA SER A 11 6.19 -4.76 19.53
C SER A 11 5.35 -4.09 18.45
N TYR A 12 5.08 -2.80 18.63
CA TYR A 12 4.19 -2.01 17.77
C TYR A 12 4.61 -2.06 16.29
N GLY A 13 5.92 -2.12 16.01
CA GLY A 13 6.44 -2.25 14.64
C GLY A 13 6.23 -3.64 14.00
N ALA A 14 6.08 -4.70 14.80
CA ALA A 14 5.76 -6.04 14.27
C ALA A 14 4.29 -6.13 13.84
N ASP A 15 3.40 -5.39 14.50
CA ASP A 15 1.98 -5.33 14.17
C ASP A 15 1.76 -4.59 12.84
N LEU A 16 2.35 -3.41 12.67
CA LEU A 16 2.20 -2.64 11.43
C LEU A 16 2.78 -3.35 10.21
N GLN A 17 3.97 -3.95 10.34
CA GLN A 17 4.60 -4.69 9.24
C GLN A 17 3.72 -5.88 8.82
N GLY A 18 3.17 -6.63 9.77
CA GLY A 18 2.22 -7.71 9.48
C GLY A 18 0.96 -7.20 8.78
N LEU A 19 0.38 -6.09 9.26
CA LEU A 19 -0.79 -5.46 8.64
C LEU A 19 -0.51 -5.06 7.18
N LEU A 20 0.68 -4.50 6.90
CA LEU A 20 1.11 -4.13 5.56
C LEU A 20 1.30 -5.36 4.67
N GLU A 21 1.96 -6.41 5.15
CA GLU A 21 2.17 -7.65 4.40
C GLU A 21 0.84 -8.31 4.00
N GLU A 22 -0.11 -8.40 4.92
CA GLU A 22 -1.45 -8.96 4.67
C GLU A 22 -2.25 -8.17 3.63
N ARG A 23 -2.02 -6.85 3.55
CA ARG A 23 -2.81 -5.92 2.72
C ARG A 23 -2.10 -5.52 1.44
N THR A 24 -0.87 -5.99 1.21
CA THR A 24 -0.06 -5.60 0.06
C THR A 24 0.02 -6.72 -0.96
N VAL A 25 -0.41 -6.42 -2.18
CA VAL A 25 -0.11 -7.25 -3.36
C VAL A 25 0.98 -6.56 -4.18
N THR A 26 2.05 -7.29 -4.49
CA THR A 26 3.12 -6.80 -5.35
C THR A 26 3.01 -7.43 -6.74
N LEU A 27 3.04 -6.59 -7.78
CA LEU A 27 3.05 -6.99 -9.17
C LEU A 27 4.34 -6.53 -9.85
N TYR A 28 4.80 -7.33 -10.81
CA TYR A 28 5.96 -7.04 -11.63
C TYR A 28 5.57 -7.10 -13.11
N PRO A 29 5.13 -5.97 -13.71
CA PRO A 29 4.72 -5.94 -15.10
C PRO A 29 5.82 -6.45 -16.04
N GLU A 30 5.47 -7.37 -16.94
CA GLU A 30 6.39 -8.08 -17.85
C GLU A 30 7.50 -8.89 -17.15
N GLY A 31 7.45 -9.02 -15.82
CA GLY A 31 8.40 -9.80 -15.05
C GLY A 31 8.19 -11.30 -15.27
N GLN A 32 9.30 -12.04 -15.25
CA GLN A 32 9.30 -13.50 -15.28
C GLN A 32 10.00 -14.05 -14.04
N LEU A 33 9.51 -15.17 -13.52
CA LEU A 33 10.14 -15.87 -12.41
C LEU A 33 11.32 -16.71 -12.90
N LEU A 34 12.48 -16.50 -12.30
CA LEU A 34 13.66 -17.33 -12.42
C LEU A 34 14.05 -17.81 -11.02
N GLY A 35 13.61 -19.01 -10.66
CA GLY A 35 13.73 -19.50 -9.28
C GLY A 35 12.96 -18.62 -8.31
N ASN A 36 13.66 -17.99 -7.37
CA ASN A 36 13.12 -17.04 -6.39
C ASN A 36 13.29 -15.57 -6.79
N MET A 37 13.73 -15.29 -8.01
CA MET A 37 14.00 -13.95 -8.51
C MET A 37 13.02 -13.57 -9.61
N VAL A 38 12.62 -12.29 -9.65
CA VAL A 38 11.89 -11.72 -10.78
C VAL A 38 12.88 -11.01 -11.69
N ILE A 39 12.89 -11.39 -12.96
CA ILE A 39 13.74 -10.80 -13.99
C ILE A 39 12.92 -10.13 -15.08
N GLY A 40 13.54 -9.20 -15.79
CA GLY A 40 12.97 -8.59 -17.00
C GLY A 40 11.85 -7.56 -16.75
N ALA A 41 11.33 -7.45 -15.52
CA ALA A 41 10.22 -6.56 -15.18
C ALA A 41 10.46 -5.11 -15.63
N ARG A 42 9.40 -4.45 -16.13
CA ARG A 42 9.44 -3.01 -16.43
C ARG A 42 9.42 -2.14 -15.18
N GLY A 43 8.85 -2.66 -14.12
CA GLY A 43 8.73 -1.97 -12.85
C GLY A 43 8.19 -2.88 -11.76
N LYS A 44 7.90 -2.28 -10.62
CA LYS A 44 7.26 -2.90 -9.47
C LYS A 44 6.05 -2.05 -9.08
N MET A 45 4.92 -2.70 -8.86
CA MET A 45 3.70 -2.07 -8.35
C MET A 45 3.32 -2.72 -7.03
N GLN A 46 2.93 -1.93 -6.05
CA GLN A 46 2.42 -2.39 -4.77
C GLN A 46 1.03 -1.79 -4.57
N PHE A 47 0.04 -2.66 -4.52
CA PHE A 47 -1.33 -2.32 -4.18
C PHE A 47 -1.53 -2.59 -2.70
N ILE A 48 -1.77 -1.54 -1.93
CA ILE A 48 -1.96 -1.62 -0.49
C ILE A 48 -3.42 -1.29 -0.20
N TYR A 49 -4.17 -2.27 0.31
CA TYR A 49 -5.54 -2.04 0.76
C TYR A 49 -5.54 -1.30 2.10
N VAL A 50 -6.30 -0.20 2.20
CA VAL A 50 -6.37 0.60 3.43
C VAL A 50 -7.73 0.43 4.08
N ASP A 51 -7.76 -0.35 5.16
CA ASP A 51 -8.88 -0.48 6.08
C ASP A 51 -8.68 0.39 7.34
N GLY A 52 -9.68 0.40 8.23
CA GLY A 52 -9.60 1.18 9.47
C GLY A 52 -8.50 0.74 10.41
N THR A 53 -8.18 -0.56 10.40
CA THR A 53 -7.10 -1.14 11.20
C THR A 53 -5.74 -0.61 10.75
N LEU A 54 -5.43 -0.71 9.45
CA LEU A 54 -4.18 -0.18 8.90
C LEU A 54 -4.11 1.35 9.03
N ALA A 55 -5.20 2.07 8.75
CA ALA A 55 -5.22 3.52 8.86
C ALA A 55 -4.97 4.00 10.31
N LYS A 56 -5.46 3.27 11.30
CA LYS A 56 -5.20 3.55 12.71
C LYS A 56 -3.73 3.26 13.06
N ALA A 57 -3.23 2.08 12.69
CA ALA A 57 -1.85 1.69 12.96
C ALA A 57 -0.84 2.68 12.36
N VAL A 58 -1.07 3.10 11.11
CA VAL A 58 -0.21 4.09 10.43
C VAL A 58 -0.22 5.47 11.12
N ARG A 59 -1.33 5.87 11.76
CA ARG A 59 -1.42 7.18 12.46
C ARG A 59 -0.69 7.19 13.80
N GLU A 60 -0.63 6.05 14.45
CA GLU A 60 -0.06 5.87 15.78
C GLU A 60 1.43 5.51 15.71
N ASP A 61 1.93 5.01 14.58
CA ASP A 61 3.36 4.79 14.33
C ASP A 61 4.05 6.08 13.84
N HIS A 62 5.08 6.55 14.53
CA HIS A 62 5.89 7.71 14.10
C HIS A 62 7.06 7.34 13.19
N SER A 63 7.33 6.04 12.97
CA SER A 63 8.40 5.54 12.12
C SER A 63 7.96 5.25 10.68
N VAL A 64 6.66 5.40 10.37
CA VAL A 64 6.14 5.20 9.03
C VAL A 64 6.73 6.21 8.03
N PRO A 65 7.02 5.77 6.80
CA PRO A 65 7.35 6.70 5.73
C PRO A 65 6.24 7.74 5.51
N GLU A 66 6.63 8.97 5.22
CA GLU A 66 5.69 10.09 5.04
C GLU A 66 4.65 9.80 3.95
N TRP A 67 5.05 9.19 2.83
CA TRP A 67 4.12 8.83 1.76
C TRP A 67 2.97 7.95 2.27
N LEU A 68 3.28 6.96 3.11
CA LEU A 68 2.28 6.01 3.62
C LEU A 68 1.30 6.73 4.56
N SER A 69 1.82 7.54 5.47
CA SER A 69 1.00 8.35 6.38
C SER A 69 0.12 9.34 5.61
N TRP A 70 0.70 10.03 4.63
CA TRP A 70 -0.01 11.02 3.81
C TRP A 70 -1.14 10.41 2.99
N HIS A 71 -0.94 9.21 2.42
CA HIS A 71 -1.99 8.54 1.67
C HIS A 71 -3.06 7.93 2.59
N ALA A 72 -2.65 7.25 3.68
CA ALA A 72 -3.56 6.59 4.61
C ALA A 72 -4.54 7.57 5.31
N LYS A 73 -4.16 8.85 5.46
CA LYS A 73 -5.03 9.88 6.06
C LYS A 73 -6.35 10.08 5.31
N HIS A 74 -6.42 9.72 4.03
CA HIS A 74 -7.66 9.82 3.24
C HIS A 74 -8.71 8.82 3.71
N TRP A 75 -8.33 7.77 4.43
CA TRP A 75 -9.27 6.84 5.02
C TRP A 75 -10.21 7.56 6.00
N GLY A 76 -11.52 7.42 5.77
CA GLY A 76 -12.57 8.06 6.56
C GLY A 76 -12.91 9.49 6.14
N THR A 77 -12.35 10.01 5.04
CA THR A 77 -12.73 11.31 4.47
C THR A 77 -13.95 11.18 3.55
N ASP A 78 -14.68 12.28 3.32
CA ASP A 78 -15.87 12.28 2.45
C ASP A 78 -15.61 11.71 1.03
N PRO A 79 -14.48 11.99 0.35
CA PRO A 79 -14.19 11.42 -0.97
C PRO A 79 -14.16 9.88 -1.04
N VAL A 80 -13.89 9.21 0.09
CA VAL A 80 -13.80 7.73 0.17
C VAL A 80 -14.99 7.10 0.87
N LYS A 81 -15.99 7.88 1.29
CA LYS A 81 -17.15 7.36 2.02
C LYS A 81 -17.93 6.38 1.15
N GLY A 82 -18.09 5.15 1.64
CA GLY A 82 -18.75 4.06 0.90
C GLY A 82 -17.91 3.47 -0.25
N LYS A 83 -16.62 3.83 -0.34
CA LYS A 83 -15.67 3.30 -1.32
C LYS A 83 -14.54 2.53 -0.62
N THR A 84 -13.86 1.70 -1.39
CA THR A 84 -12.63 1.01 -0.97
C THR A 84 -11.42 1.88 -1.29
N LEU A 85 -10.53 2.08 -0.32
CA LEU A 85 -9.30 2.85 -0.52
C LEU A 85 -8.11 1.92 -0.79
N PHE A 86 -7.38 2.21 -1.86
CA PHE A 86 -6.10 1.58 -2.17
C PHE A 86 -5.02 2.64 -2.30
N ILE A 87 -3.81 2.30 -1.87
CA ILE A 87 -2.59 3.03 -2.22
C ILE A 87 -1.90 2.22 -3.31
N LEU A 88 -1.60 2.88 -4.44
CA LEU A 88 -0.78 2.31 -5.49
C LEU A 88 0.59 2.98 -5.46
N LYS A 89 1.60 2.26 -4.99
CA LYS A 89 3.00 2.64 -5.15
C LYS A 89 3.56 1.94 -6.38
N TYR A 90 4.24 2.67 -7.24
CA TYR A 90 4.90 2.07 -8.40
C TYR A 90 6.28 2.67 -8.61
N GLU A 91 7.18 1.84 -9.13
CA GLU A 91 8.55 2.18 -9.45
C GLU A 91 8.87 1.61 -10.83
N ALA A 92 9.42 2.44 -11.72
CA ALA A 92 9.81 2.02 -13.05
C ALA A 92 11.31 1.70 -13.09
N TYR A 93 11.66 0.50 -13.56
CA TYR A 93 13.05 0.07 -13.76
C TYR A 93 13.56 0.33 -15.17
N LYS A 94 12.63 0.49 -16.12
CA LYS A 94 12.85 0.78 -17.53
C LYS A 94 11.85 1.85 -17.97
N PRO A 95 12.05 2.51 -19.14
CA PRO A 95 11.02 3.35 -19.72
C PRO A 95 9.68 2.61 -19.78
N TRP A 96 8.70 3.16 -19.08
CA TRP A 96 7.39 2.58 -18.88
C TRP A 96 6.36 3.72 -18.80
N ASP A 97 5.51 3.80 -19.82
CA ASP A 97 4.38 4.73 -19.83
C ASP A 97 3.21 4.03 -19.13
N PHE A 98 2.98 4.39 -17.87
CA PHE A 98 1.90 3.86 -17.05
C PHE A 98 0.89 4.97 -16.76
N GLN A 99 -0.37 4.75 -17.11
CA GLN A 99 -1.46 5.61 -16.70
C GLN A 99 -2.30 4.89 -15.64
N MET A 100 -2.67 5.59 -14.57
CA MET A 100 -3.46 5.00 -13.48
C MET A 100 -4.82 4.45 -13.95
N THR A 101 -5.33 4.94 -15.08
CA THR A 101 -6.56 4.47 -15.72
C THR A 101 -6.43 3.09 -16.37
N ASP A 102 -5.21 2.56 -16.51
CA ASP A 102 -4.97 1.19 -17.00
C ASP A 102 -5.26 0.13 -15.92
N VAL A 103 -5.52 0.57 -14.68
CA VAL A 103 -5.84 -0.30 -13.55
C VAL A 103 -7.33 -0.58 -13.50
N SER A 104 -7.67 -1.85 -13.24
CA SER A 104 -9.02 -2.25 -12.85
C SER A 104 -9.01 -2.95 -11.50
N VAL A 105 -10.04 -2.67 -10.68
CA VAL A 105 -10.21 -3.29 -9.36
C VAL A 105 -11.60 -3.91 -9.32
N GLY A 106 -11.66 -5.23 -9.09
CA GLY A 106 -12.93 -5.96 -9.08
C GLY A 106 -13.72 -5.88 -10.39
N GLY A 107 -13.03 -5.74 -11.53
CA GLY A 107 -13.65 -5.60 -12.86
C GLY A 107 -14.10 -4.19 -13.23
N ARG A 108 -13.98 -3.20 -12.33
CA ARG A 108 -14.23 -1.78 -12.65
C ARG A 108 -12.92 -1.07 -12.97
N ALA A 109 -12.86 -0.39 -14.11
CA ALA A 109 -11.73 0.47 -14.45
C ALA A 109 -11.65 1.66 -13.49
N VAL A 110 -10.43 2.06 -13.14
CA VAL A 110 -10.17 3.26 -12.34
C VAL A 110 -10.37 4.49 -13.22
N GLU A 111 -11.23 5.40 -12.79
CA GLU A 111 -11.48 6.66 -13.50
C GLU A 111 -10.70 7.81 -12.87
N ALA A 112 -10.51 8.91 -13.61
CA ALA A 112 -9.80 10.08 -13.10
C ALA A 112 -10.40 10.64 -11.80
N GLY A 113 -11.73 10.53 -11.62
CA GLY A 113 -12.42 10.96 -10.41
C GLY A 113 -12.19 10.07 -9.18
N ASP A 114 -11.64 8.87 -9.36
CA ASP A 114 -11.28 7.97 -8.26
C ASP A 114 -9.88 8.21 -7.70
N ILE A 115 -9.06 8.97 -8.44
CA ILE A 115 -7.68 9.24 -8.08
C ILE A 115 -7.65 10.42 -7.11
N LEU A 116 -7.33 10.14 -5.85
CA LEU A 116 -7.27 11.15 -4.79
C LEU A 116 -5.95 11.95 -4.82
N THR A 117 -4.95 11.47 -5.55
CA THR A 117 -3.60 12.00 -5.54
C THR A 117 -3.34 12.71 -6.87
N ARG A 118 -3.10 14.03 -6.83
CA ARG A 118 -2.88 14.79 -8.06
C ARG A 118 -1.50 14.46 -8.64
N LYS A 119 -1.39 14.40 -9.98
CA LYS A 119 -0.12 14.19 -10.72
C LYS A 119 1.04 15.08 -10.23
N ALA A 120 0.75 16.27 -9.71
CA ALA A 120 1.73 17.21 -9.18
C ALA A 120 2.48 16.77 -7.90
N PHE A 121 2.03 15.70 -7.24
CA PHE A 121 2.65 15.17 -6.01
C PHE A 121 3.50 13.92 -6.25
N VAL A 122 3.72 13.52 -7.50
CA VAL A 122 4.72 12.50 -7.86
C VAL A 122 6.05 13.25 -8.01
N ILE A 123 6.69 13.60 -6.90
CA ILE A 123 8.07 14.07 -6.87
C ILE A 123 8.82 13.16 -5.90
N GLU A 124 9.59 12.24 -6.45
CA GLU A 124 10.84 11.73 -5.85
C GLU A 124 11.90 11.72 -6.95
#